data_AF-F4R5D7-F1
#
_entry.id   AF-F4R5D7-F1
#
_cell.length_a   1.000
_cell.length_b   1.000
_cell.length_c   1.000
_cell.angle_alpha   90.00
_cell.angle_beta   90.00
_cell.angle_gamma   90.00
#
_symmetry.space_group_name_H-M   'P 1'
#
loop_
_entity.id
_entity.type
_entity.pdbx_description
1 polymer ?
#
loop_
_entity_poly.entity_id
_entity_poly.type
_entity_poly.pdbx_seq_one_letter_code
_entity_poly.pdbx_strand_id
1 'polypeptide(L)'
;ITPASQGMAIALEAVTLNPPLRPIILSPPTGQASYTLTGNALRDHLASAIRSPVMWSNTITGMPKSNLGVDILVFIGPGTALANLCRKEISDGIKSASSLATAHDFETLAHELAT
;
A
#
# COMPACT_ATOMS: atom_id res chain seq x y z
N ILE A 1 -13.70 12.44 14.85
CA ILE A 1 -12.99 11.25 14.31
C ILE A 1 -12.91 10.11 15.33
N THR A 2 -12.90 10.39 16.65
CA THR A 2 -12.90 9.36 17.72
C THR A 2 -13.95 8.26 17.59
N PRO A 3 -15.22 8.53 17.22
CA PRO A 3 -16.21 7.46 17.06
C PRO A 3 -15.89 6.48 15.91
N ALA A 4 -15.30 6.97 14.82
CA ALA A 4 -14.93 6.13 13.68
C ALA A 4 -13.73 5.22 13.99
N SER A 5 -12.75 5.71 14.76
CA SER A 5 -11.60 4.90 15.19
C SER A 5 -12.02 3.79 16.16
N GLN A 6 -12.96 4.07 17.08
CA GLN A 6 -13.57 3.06 17.95
C GLN A 6 -14.37 2.01 17.15
N GLY A 7 -15.20 2.47 16.19
CA GLY A 7 -15.94 1.58 15.30
C GLY A 7 -15.03 0.66 14.48
N MET A 8 -13.90 1.19 13.98
CA MET A 8 -12.88 0.40 13.28
C MET A 8 -12.25 -0.65 14.20
N ALA A 9 -11.90 -0.31 15.44
CA ALA A 9 -11.32 -1.26 16.38
C ALA A 9 -12.28 -2.44 16.66
N ILE A 10 -13.55 -2.15 16.94
CA ILE A 10 -14.60 -3.16 17.14
C ILE A 10 -14.76 -4.04 15.89
N ALA A 11 -14.82 -3.43 14.71
CA ALA A 11 -14.96 -4.18 13.46
C ALA A 11 -13.75 -5.09 13.20
N LEU A 12 -12.54 -4.61 13.47
CA LEU A 12 -11.32 -5.42 13.33
C LEU A 12 -11.31 -6.58 14.33
N GLU A 13 -11.70 -6.37 15.60
CA GLU A 13 -11.86 -7.41 16.63
C GLU A 13 -12.75 -8.57 16.18
N ALA A 14 -13.82 -8.29 15.43
CA ALA A 14 -14.73 -9.30 14.91
C ALA A 14 -14.18 -10.12 13.71
N VAL A 15 -13.04 -9.74 13.14
CA VAL A 15 -12.45 -10.38 11.95
C VAL A 15 -11.16 -11.13 12.30
N THR A 16 -11.01 -12.32 11.72
CA THR A 16 -9.74 -13.06 11.75
C THR A 16 -8.77 -12.47 10.73
N LEU A 17 -7.64 -11.93 11.19
CA LEU A 17 -6.57 -11.43 10.33
C LEU A 17 -5.45 -12.47 10.26
N ASN A 18 -5.30 -13.09 9.10
CA ASN A 18 -4.19 -14.01 8.84
C ASN A 18 -2.90 -13.21 8.57
N PRO A 19 -1.72 -13.75 8.94
CA PRO A 19 -0.45 -13.17 8.54
C PRO A 19 -0.38 -13.01 7.01
N PRO A 20 -0.01 -11.83 6.50
CA PRO A 20 0.08 -11.62 5.06
C PRO A 20 1.25 -12.42 4.47
N LEU A 21 1.03 -12.99 3.28
CA LEU A 21 2.04 -13.79 2.56
C LEU A 21 3.20 -12.95 2.01
N ARG A 22 3.00 -11.63 1.91
CA ARG A 22 3.98 -10.66 1.44
C ARG A 22 4.01 -9.47 2.41
N PRO A 23 5.15 -8.79 2.57
CA PRO A 23 5.23 -7.60 3.41
C PRO A 23 4.20 -6.55 2.99
N ILE A 24 3.43 -6.04 3.96
CA ILE A 24 2.53 -4.90 3.75
C ILE A 24 3.28 -3.65 4.18
N ILE A 25 3.41 -2.70 3.27
CA ILE A 25 3.96 -1.38 3.57
C ILE A 25 2.91 -0.55 4.29
N LEU A 26 3.27 -0.05 5.46
CA LEU A 26 2.44 0.78 6.29
C LEU A 26 2.78 2.25 6.03
N SER A 27 1.78 3.12 6.13
CA SER A 27 1.95 4.58 6.04
C SER A 27 1.87 5.18 7.44
N PRO A 28 2.94 5.09 8.26
CA PRO A 28 2.88 5.60 9.63
C PRO A 28 2.67 7.12 9.64
N PRO A 29 1.93 7.66 10.62
CA PRO A 29 1.70 9.11 10.74
C PRO A 29 2.99 9.89 11.00
N THR A 30 4.02 9.22 11.51
CA THR A 30 5.34 9.77 11.77
C THR A 30 6.41 8.80 11.25
N GLY A 31 7.38 9.32 10.49
CA GLY A 31 8.55 8.56 10.05
C GLY A 31 8.52 8.06 8.59
N GLN A 32 9.44 7.14 8.30
CA GLN A 32 9.59 6.49 7.00
C GLN A 32 8.63 5.31 6.85
N ALA A 33 8.37 4.91 5.61
CA ALA A 33 7.62 3.69 5.32
C ALA A 33 8.24 2.49 6.06
N SER A 34 7.40 1.74 6.76
CA SER A 34 7.78 0.47 7.40
C SER A 34 6.96 -0.66 6.77
N TYR A 35 7.32 -1.92 7.05
CA TYR A 35 6.52 -3.06 6.61
C TYR A 35 6.19 -4.00 7.76
N THR A 36 5.13 -4.78 7.57
CA THR A 36 4.76 -5.84 8.50
C THR A 36 4.40 -7.15 7.79
N LEU A 37 4.66 -8.25 8.49
CA LEU A 37 4.24 -9.61 8.12
C LEU A 37 3.29 -10.22 9.17
N THR A 38 2.75 -9.41 10.07
CA THR A 38 1.92 -9.89 11.19
C THR A 38 0.51 -9.27 11.16
N GLY A 39 -0.50 -10.09 11.48
CA GLY A 39 -1.88 -9.62 11.58
C GLY A 39 -2.10 -8.59 12.68
N ASN A 40 -1.40 -8.71 13.81
CA ASN A 40 -1.54 -7.79 14.96
C ASN A 40 -1.04 -6.38 14.61
N ALA A 41 0.18 -6.25 14.06
CA ALA A 41 0.67 -4.93 13.67
C ALA A 41 -0.17 -4.29 12.56
N LEU A 42 -0.73 -5.09 11.63
CA LEU A 42 -1.67 -4.58 10.63
C LEU A 42 -2.96 -4.06 11.28
N ARG A 43 -3.51 -4.80 12.25
CA ARG A 43 -4.70 -4.40 13.01
C ARG A 43 -4.50 -3.07 13.72
N ASP A 44 -3.41 -2.95 14.46
CA ASP A 44 -3.07 -1.73 15.20
C ASP A 44 -2.88 -0.55 14.24
N HIS A 45 -2.23 -0.80 13.10
CA HIS A 45 -2.05 0.21 12.08
C HIS A 45 -3.39 0.69 11.51
N LEU A 46 -4.26 -0.21 11.07
CA LEU A 46 -5.57 0.14 10.49
C LEU A 46 -6.46 0.92 11.46
N ALA A 47 -6.49 0.52 12.74
CA ALA A 47 -7.24 1.23 13.78
C ALA A 47 -6.71 2.67 13.99
N SER A 48 -5.38 2.83 13.94
CA SER A 48 -4.74 4.15 14.06
C SER A 48 -4.89 5.01 12.80
N ALA A 49 -4.88 4.40 11.61
CA ALA A 49 -4.92 5.08 10.32
C ALA A 49 -6.17 5.95 10.14
N ILE A 50 -7.31 5.54 10.70
CA ILE A 50 -8.58 6.30 10.64
C ILE A 50 -8.46 7.71 11.24
N ARG A 51 -7.58 7.91 12.21
CA ARG A 51 -7.35 9.21 12.87
C ARG A 51 -6.02 9.86 12.48
N SER A 52 -5.31 9.27 11.54
CA SER A 52 -3.97 9.69 11.13
C SER A 52 -3.99 10.21 9.70
N PRO A 53 -3.20 11.25 9.39
CA PRO A 53 -3.04 11.69 8.02
C PRO A 53 -2.37 10.59 7.17
N VAL A 54 -2.78 10.47 5.91
CA VAL A 54 -2.20 9.51 4.96
C VAL A 54 -0.89 10.10 4.42
N MET A 55 0.23 9.47 4.80
CA MET A 55 1.58 9.91 4.42
C MET A 55 2.00 9.30 3.08
N TRP A 56 1.22 9.59 2.03
CA TRP A 56 1.40 9.03 0.69
C TRP A 56 2.81 9.28 0.13
N SER A 57 3.25 10.54 0.07
CA SER A 57 4.56 10.89 -0.50
C SER A 57 5.73 10.25 0.25
N ASN A 58 5.65 10.16 1.59
CA ASN A 58 6.66 9.45 2.38
C ASN A 58 6.66 7.95 2.10
N THR A 59 5.49 7.38 1.81
CA THR A 59 5.35 5.95 1.46
C THR A 59 5.98 5.68 0.10
N ILE A 60 5.62 6.46 -0.93
CA ILE A 60 6.14 6.30 -2.29
C ILE A 60 7.66 6.51 -2.35
N THR A 61 8.17 7.59 -1.75
CA THR A 61 9.61 7.91 -1.78
C THR A 61 10.45 7.04 -0.83
N GLY A 62 9.81 6.40 0.16
CA GLY A 62 10.44 5.45 1.07
C GLY A 62 10.59 4.05 0.47
N MET A 63 9.71 3.65 -0.46
CA MET A 63 9.69 2.31 -1.05
C MET A 63 11.02 1.91 -1.71
N PRO A 64 11.63 2.70 -2.60
CA PRO A 64 12.91 2.35 -3.22
C PRO A 64 14.07 2.20 -2.22
N LYS A 65 13.97 2.88 -1.06
CA LYS A 65 14.98 2.84 0.01
C LYS A 65 14.79 1.65 0.94
N SER A 66 13.66 0.95 0.84
CA SER A 66 13.42 -0.26 1.60
C SER A 66 14.26 -1.41 1.04
N ASN A 67 14.59 -2.38 1.89
CA ASN A 67 15.26 -3.62 1.48
C ASN A 67 14.33 -4.59 0.72
N LEU A 68 13.14 -4.15 0.32
CA LEU A 68 12.16 -4.96 -0.40
C LEU A 68 12.38 -4.96 -1.92
N GLY A 69 13.23 -4.07 -2.45
CA GLY A 69 13.58 -4.05 -3.87
C GLY A 69 12.43 -3.66 -4.79
N VAL A 70 11.54 -2.78 -4.34
CA VAL A 70 10.37 -2.33 -5.12
C VAL A 70 10.83 -1.34 -6.20
N ASP A 71 10.65 -1.70 -7.46
CA ASP A 71 10.95 -0.87 -8.63
C ASP A 71 9.78 -0.73 -9.61
N ILE A 72 8.74 -1.55 -9.49
CA ILE A 72 7.51 -1.49 -10.30
C ILE A 72 6.30 -1.32 -9.38
N LEU A 73 5.44 -0.35 -9.69
CA LEU A 73 4.21 -0.09 -8.95
C LEU A 73 2.99 -0.39 -9.82
N VAL A 74 2.11 -1.24 -9.31
CA VAL A 74 0.89 -1.66 -10.00
C VAL A 74 -0.31 -1.30 -9.13
N PHE A 75 -1.21 -0.46 -9.67
CA PHE A 75 -2.42 -0.01 -8.99
C PHE A 75 -3.62 -0.79 -9.49
N ILE A 76 -4.15 -1.67 -8.65
CA ILE A 76 -5.27 -2.54 -9.01
C ILE A 76 -6.59 -1.86 -8.63
N GLY A 77 -7.51 -1.79 -9.59
CA GLY A 77 -8.85 -1.24 -9.41
C GLY A 77 -9.22 -0.21 -10.48
N PRO A 78 -10.44 0.34 -10.41
CA PRO A 78 -10.93 1.27 -11.42
C PRO A 78 -10.18 2.61 -11.38
N GLY A 79 -9.80 3.10 -12.55
CA GLY A 79 -9.22 4.43 -12.75
C GLY A 79 -7.70 4.49 -12.67
N THR A 80 -7.16 5.69 -12.91
CA THR A 80 -5.71 5.94 -13.07
C THR A 80 -5.16 6.92 -12.04
N ALA A 81 -5.96 7.30 -11.03
CA ALA A 81 -5.64 8.39 -10.11
C ALA A 81 -4.33 8.14 -9.33
N LEU A 82 -4.18 6.97 -8.71
CA LEU A 82 -2.96 6.63 -7.95
C LEU A 82 -1.73 6.50 -8.86
N ALA A 83 -1.88 5.90 -10.04
CA ALA A 83 -0.79 5.82 -11.02
C ALA A 83 -0.33 7.22 -11.46
N ASN A 84 -1.27 8.13 -11.72
CA ASN A 84 -0.97 9.51 -12.10
C ASN A 84 -0.37 10.32 -10.95
N LEU A 85 -0.85 10.14 -9.72
CA LEU A 85 -0.29 10.76 -8.53
C LEU A 85 1.14 10.28 -8.29
N CYS A 86 1.34 8.97 -8.38
CA CYS A 86 2.64 8.34 -8.23
C CYS A 86 3.64 8.87 -9.26
N ARG A 87 3.28 8.95 -10.56
CA ARG A 87 4.16 9.50 -11.60
C ARG A 87 4.65 10.93 -11.34
N LYS A 88 3.92 11.72 -10.56
CA LYS A 88 4.35 13.08 -10.15
C LYS A 88 5.32 13.07 -8.97
N GLU A 89 5.34 11.99 -8.19
CA GLU A 89 6.07 11.89 -6.91
C GLU A 89 7.19 10.84 -6.92
N ILE A 90 7.29 10.03 -7.97
CA ILE A 90 8.33 8.99 -8.10
C ILE A 90 9.72 9.65 -8.02
N SER A 91 10.50 9.17 -7.06
CA SER A 91 11.94 9.43 -6.93
C SER A 91 12.75 8.44 -7.77
N ASP A 92 14.05 8.71 -7.94
CA ASP A 92 14.99 7.74 -8.51
C ASP A 92 14.82 6.35 -7.87
N GLY A 93 14.62 5.32 -8.70
CA GLY A 93 14.51 3.92 -8.28
C GLY A 93 13.21 3.19 -8.66
N ILE A 94 12.08 3.90 -8.83
CA ILE A 94 10.88 3.30 -9.45
C ILE A 94 10.96 3.45 -10.97
N LYS A 95 10.91 2.33 -11.68
CA LYS A 95 10.98 2.24 -13.14
C LYS A 95 9.65 2.49 -13.81
N SER A 96 8.55 2.02 -13.22
CA SER A 96 7.22 2.15 -13.82
C SER A 96 6.10 2.20 -12.77
N ALA A 97 5.02 2.86 -13.17
CA ALA A 97 3.75 2.90 -12.43
C ALA A 97 2.59 2.72 -13.41
N SER A 98 1.78 1.69 -13.23
CA SER A 98 0.65 1.33 -14.10
C SER A 98 -0.63 1.08 -13.30
N SER A 99 -1.78 1.18 -13.97
CA SER A 99 -3.09 0.86 -13.40
C SER A 99 -3.67 -0.34 -14.11
N LEU A 100 -4.24 -1.29 -13.38
CA LEU A 100 -4.92 -2.46 -13.92
C LEU A 100 -6.37 -2.48 -13.44
N ALA A 101 -7.30 -2.49 -14.39
CA ALA A 101 -8.73 -2.52 -14.10
C ALA A 101 -9.46 -3.63 -14.85
N THR A 102 -8.93 -4.09 -15.98
CA THR A 102 -9.56 -5.05 -16.88
C THR A 102 -8.77 -6.36 -16.95
N ALA A 103 -9.42 -7.45 -17.35
CA ALA A 103 -8.77 -8.75 -17.55
C ALA A 103 -7.57 -8.64 -18.51
N HIS A 104 -7.71 -7.84 -19.57
CA HIS A 104 -6.64 -7.60 -20.54
C HIS A 104 -5.41 -6.94 -19.93
N ASP A 105 -5.59 -6.03 -18.97
CA ASP A 105 -4.47 -5.39 -18.27
C ASP A 105 -3.68 -6.43 -17.45
N PHE A 106 -4.38 -7.37 -16.78
CA PHE A 106 -3.74 -8.44 -16.03
C PHE A 106 -2.99 -9.42 -16.93
N GLU A 107 -3.54 -9.77 -18.09
CA GLU A 107 -2.86 -10.62 -19.09
C GLU A 107 -1.57 -9.95 -19.57
N THR A 108 -1.63 -8.65 -19.87
CA THR A 108 -0.46 -7.87 -20.29
C THR A 108 0.62 -7.86 -19.22
N LEU A 109 0.27 -7.57 -17.96
CA LEU A 109 1.24 -7.59 -16.86
C LEU A 109 1.84 -9.00 -16.65
N ALA A 110 1.04 -10.06 -16.78
CA ALA A 110 1.53 -11.42 -16.62
C ALA A 110 2.59 -11.77 -17.67
N HIS A 111 2.43 -11.30 -18.92
CA HIS A 111 3.43 -11.45 -19.96
C HIS A 111 4.70 -10.63 -19.67
N GLU A 112 4.57 -9.39 -19.20
CA GLU A 112 5.72 -8.54 -18.83
C GLU A 112 6.57 -9.16 -17.71
N LEU A 113 5.93 -9.74 -16.69
CA LEU A 113 6.63 -10.35 -15.55
C LEU A 113 7.23 -11.73 -15.83
N ALA A 114 6.82 -12.39 -16.91
CA ALA A 114 7.32 -13.71 -17.31
C ALA A 114 8.60 -13.65 -18.17
N THR A 115 9.04 -12.44 -18.54
CA THR A 115 10.19 -12.17 -19.42
C THR A 115 11.38 -11.67 -18.63
#